data_AF-A0A229H2Q2-F1
#
_entry.id   AF-A0A229H2Q2-F1
#
_cell.length_a   1.000
_cell.length_b   1.000
_cell.length_c   1.000
_cell.angle_alpha   90.00
_cell.angle_beta   90.00
_cell.angle_gamma   90.00
#
_symmetry.space_group_name_H-M   'P 1'
#
loop_
_entity.id
_entity.type
_entity.pdbx_description
1 polymer ?
#
loop_
_entity_poly.entity_id
_entity_poly.type
_entity_poly.pdbx_seq_one_letter_code
_entity_poly.pdbx_strand_id
1 'polypeptide(L)'
;MVVPASNGGESEGESTMVRRLKAKQVVLAAVGAIALAGSAIAPAQAAPSDTLSIRSSVRATAATPRASVTCEEGKDNFNRTELCTVVPAIAIVYEGVKPVGTAVYTITHKMTLKTKSLKWSESIEVSPAVVSGEATGIRLGLSVICGGKCSAINKFPQQRTLGGRSISGKVNYIDRVAKNQQDQTTAHYLLTFSKPGPYTIDASSYESVSFRCDDTFWSRISDRRTQRAGCVFPGYYPTMESMKSLPWIAKNIRDVQARGGHYGKLNAGPPLHREADPVKAGQNRQAVCGGQRPPAQGLSCDEYPFASTREGGTSLPANSRGIAWVPDHEQDRQGGRIGTFHKKQRVLDGDAFWVEV
;
A
#
# COMPACT_ATOMS: atom_id res chain seq x y z
N MET A 1 12.71 11.49 64.23
CA MET A 1 13.88 12.14 64.86
C MET A 1 15.11 11.53 64.22
N VAL A 2 15.93 12.39 63.60
CA VAL A 2 17.28 12.19 63.07
C VAL A 2 17.46 11.34 61.79
N VAL A 3 17.91 12.06 60.78
CA VAL A 3 18.45 11.76 59.43
C VAL A 3 20.00 11.97 59.55
N PRO A 4 20.86 11.93 58.52
CA PRO A 4 21.38 10.86 57.63
C PRO A 4 22.95 10.75 57.64
N ALA A 5 23.52 9.96 56.71
CA ALA A 5 24.76 10.29 55.97
C ALA A 5 24.63 9.67 54.55
N SER A 6 24.64 10.40 53.42
CA SER A 6 25.63 11.30 52.79
C SER A 6 26.84 10.60 52.17
N ASN A 7 26.84 10.50 50.83
CA ASN A 7 27.91 10.85 49.86
C ASN A 7 27.37 10.42 48.47
N GLY A 8 27.32 11.23 47.41
CA GLY A 8 28.15 12.36 47.00
C GLY A 8 28.86 11.96 45.71
N GLY A 9 28.48 12.55 44.57
CA GLY A 9 29.11 12.28 43.27
C GLY A 9 28.28 12.76 42.08
N GLU A 10 28.39 14.05 41.78
CA GLU A 10 27.86 14.76 40.60
C GLU A 10 28.54 14.31 39.30
N SER A 11 27.80 14.33 38.19
CA SER A 11 28.31 14.91 36.94
C SER A 11 27.20 15.54 36.12
N GLU A 12 27.31 16.85 35.96
CA GLU A 12 26.54 17.69 35.06
C GLU A 12 26.99 17.50 33.60
N GLY A 13 26.11 17.83 32.65
CA GLY A 13 26.44 17.83 31.23
C GLY A 13 25.28 18.24 30.34
N GLU A 14 24.68 19.40 30.60
CA GLU A 14 23.79 20.10 29.67
C GLU A 14 24.62 21.00 28.73
N SER A 15 24.28 21.07 27.44
CA SER A 15 24.21 22.34 26.69
C SER A 15 24.08 22.13 25.17
N THR A 16 22.87 22.39 24.69
CA THR A 16 22.48 22.61 23.30
C THR A 16 23.07 23.94 22.78
N MET A 17 23.85 23.93 21.69
CA MET A 17 24.39 25.17 21.11
C MET A 17 23.69 25.56 19.80
N VAL A 18 22.85 26.58 19.90
CA VAL A 18 22.23 27.32 18.78
C VAL A 18 23.27 28.33 18.24
N ARG A 19 23.69 28.19 16.98
CA ARG A 19 24.55 29.18 16.30
C ARG A 19 23.70 30.29 15.66
N ARG A 20 23.78 31.51 16.21
CA ARG A 20 23.36 32.77 15.56
C ARG A 20 24.54 33.34 14.76
N LEU A 21 24.35 33.57 13.46
CA LEU A 21 25.26 34.40 12.65
C LEU A 21 25.06 35.89 13.00
N LYS A 22 26.15 36.59 13.33
CA LYS A 22 26.19 38.06 13.40
C LYS A 22 26.77 38.61 12.10
N ALA A 23 26.01 39.49 11.44
CA ALA A 23 26.50 40.37 10.39
C ALA A 23 27.40 41.45 10.99
N LYS A 24 28.51 41.78 10.31
CA LYS A 24 29.28 42.99 10.53
C LYS A 24 29.45 43.72 9.20
N GLN A 25 28.92 44.94 9.14
CA GLN A 25 29.24 45.95 8.15
C GLN A 25 30.66 46.48 8.41
N VAL A 26 31.44 46.69 7.35
CA VAL A 26 32.62 47.55 7.37
C VAL A 26 32.55 48.48 6.16
N VAL A 27 32.76 49.76 6.45
CA VAL A 27 32.69 50.93 5.58
C VAL A 27 33.99 51.08 4.76
N LEU A 28 33.81 51.64 3.56
CA LEU A 28 34.80 52.05 2.55
C LEU A 28 36.06 52.76 3.09
N ALA A 29 37.18 52.50 2.42
CA ALA A 29 38.19 53.52 2.12
C ALA A 29 38.66 53.35 0.67
N ALA A 30 38.58 54.43 -0.11
CA ALA A 30 39.01 54.53 -1.49
C ALA A 30 40.39 55.19 -1.57
N VAL A 31 41.31 54.65 -2.38
CA VAL A 31 42.49 55.36 -2.89
C VAL A 31 42.86 54.83 -4.28
N GLY A 32 42.94 55.75 -5.26
CA GLY A 32 44.08 55.84 -6.17
C GLY A 32 44.07 55.03 -7.47
N ALA A 33 43.85 55.75 -8.57
CA ALA A 33 43.88 55.30 -9.96
C ALA A 33 45.21 54.70 -10.46
N ILE A 34 45.11 53.70 -11.35
CA ILE A 34 45.97 53.55 -12.53
C ILE A 34 45.09 53.17 -13.72
N ALA A 35 44.99 54.07 -14.69
CA ALA A 35 44.37 53.81 -15.98
C ALA A 35 45.36 53.00 -16.84
N LEU A 36 45.05 51.72 -17.04
CA LEU A 36 45.61 50.91 -18.12
C LEU A 36 44.45 50.56 -19.04
N ALA A 37 44.49 51.10 -20.26
CA ALA A 37 43.63 50.69 -21.36
C ALA A 37 43.98 49.24 -21.74
N GLY A 38 43.47 48.29 -20.97
CA GLY A 38 43.42 46.88 -21.32
C GLY A 38 42.09 46.63 -22.01
N SER A 39 42.13 46.23 -23.27
CA SER A 39 40.99 45.62 -23.95
C SER A 39 40.49 44.48 -23.07
N ALA A 40 39.37 44.70 -22.37
CA ALA A 40 38.71 43.64 -21.63
C ALA A 40 38.19 42.64 -22.66
N ILE A 41 38.97 41.58 -22.90
CA ILE A 41 38.46 40.36 -23.48
C ILE A 41 37.47 39.85 -22.45
N ALA A 42 36.18 40.13 -22.67
CA ALA A 42 35.13 39.43 -21.96
C ALA A 42 35.42 37.93 -22.10
N PRO A 43 35.40 37.13 -21.02
CA PRO A 43 35.46 35.69 -21.20
C PRO A 43 34.30 35.36 -22.12
N ALA A 44 34.62 34.79 -23.29
CA ALA A 44 33.62 34.22 -24.15
C ALA A 44 32.82 33.26 -23.28
N GLN A 45 31.59 33.65 -22.92
CA GLN A 45 30.64 32.71 -22.35
C GLN A 45 30.54 31.62 -23.41
N ALA A 46 31.05 30.43 -23.06
CA ALA A 46 30.89 29.25 -23.89
C ALA A 46 29.42 29.22 -24.31
N ALA A 47 29.18 29.15 -25.62
CA ALA A 47 27.84 28.95 -26.14
C ALA A 47 27.19 27.82 -25.34
N PRO A 48 25.92 27.93 -24.93
CA PRO A 48 25.24 26.83 -24.25
C PRO A 48 25.46 25.61 -25.13
N SER A 49 26.13 24.60 -24.59
CA SER A 49 26.41 23.39 -25.36
C SER A 49 25.08 22.87 -25.90
N ASP A 50 25.05 22.52 -27.19
CA ASP A 50 23.92 21.85 -27.86
C ASP A 50 23.75 20.43 -27.29
N THR A 51 23.57 20.34 -25.97
CA THR A 51 23.45 19.11 -25.24
C THR A 51 22.02 18.64 -25.38
N LEU A 52 21.87 17.55 -26.12
CA LEU A 52 20.60 16.88 -26.26
C LEU A 52 20.35 16.02 -25.03
N SER A 53 19.17 16.19 -24.42
CA SER A 53 18.76 15.37 -23.28
C SER A 53 17.32 14.88 -23.41
N ILE A 54 17.05 13.71 -22.84
CA ILE A 54 15.71 13.15 -22.73
C ILE A 54 15.37 13.08 -21.26
N ARG A 55 14.35 13.84 -20.85
CA ARG A 55 13.83 13.81 -19.49
C ARG A 55 12.51 13.07 -19.50
N SER A 56 12.41 12.05 -18.67
CA SER A 56 11.17 11.30 -18.46
C SER A 56 10.51 11.73 -17.16
N SER A 57 9.19 11.69 -17.13
CA SER A 57 8.44 11.81 -15.89
C SER A 57 7.18 10.95 -15.94
N VAL A 58 6.78 10.46 -14.78
CA VAL A 58 5.54 9.73 -14.55
C VAL A 58 4.69 10.49 -13.55
N ARG A 59 3.38 10.47 -13.72
CA ARG A 59 2.45 11.06 -12.77
C ARG A 59 2.09 10.05 -11.69
N ALA A 60 2.18 10.47 -10.43
CA ALA A 60 1.73 9.65 -9.30
C ALA A 60 0.25 9.25 -9.45
N THR A 61 -0.05 8.01 -9.08
CA THR A 61 -1.38 7.44 -9.07
C THR A 61 -2.00 7.49 -7.67
N ALA A 62 -3.33 7.49 -7.60
CA ALA A 62 -4.04 7.44 -6.32
C ALA A 62 -4.58 6.03 -6.03
N ALA A 63 -4.11 5.41 -4.95
CA ALA A 63 -4.60 4.14 -4.44
C ALA A 63 -6.08 4.24 -4.04
N THR A 64 -6.93 3.48 -4.74
CA THR A 64 -8.38 3.49 -4.55
C THR A 64 -8.89 2.06 -4.38
N PRO A 65 -9.18 1.59 -3.15
CA PRO A 65 -9.79 0.29 -2.93
C PRO A 65 -11.22 0.28 -3.51
N ARG A 66 -11.54 -0.69 -4.37
CA ARG A 66 -12.86 -0.86 -5.00
C ARG A 66 -13.21 -2.35 -5.07
N ALA A 67 -14.48 -2.70 -4.91
CA ALA A 67 -14.91 -4.09 -5.05
C ALA A 67 -14.71 -4.61 -6.49
N SER A 68 -15.07 -3.79 -7.48
CA SER A 68 -14.85 -4.04 -8.90
C SER A 68 -13.65 -3.22 -9.39
N VAL A 69 -12.65 -3.90 -9.93
CA VAL A 69 -11.43 -3.27 -10.43
C VAL A 69 -11.61 -2.85 -11.88
N THR A 70 -11.57 -1.55 -12.12
CA THR A 70 -11.56 -0.94 -13.46
C THR A 70 -10.27 -0.18 -13.69
N CYS A 71 -9.85 -0.05 -14.94
CA CYS A 71 -8.68 0.75 -15.30
C CYS A 71 -9.11 2.19 -15.54
N GLU A 72 -8.49 3.13 -14.82
CA GLU A 72 -8.80 4.56 -14.88
C GLU A 72 -7.48 5.32 -14.79
N GLU A 73 -7.28 6.29 -15.69
CA GLU A 73 -6.04 7.07 -15.76
C GLU A 73 -5.73 7.77 -14.42
N GLY A 74 -4.49 7.66 -13.95
CA GLY A 74 -4.04 8.28 -12.71
C GLY A 74 -4.54 7.56 -11.44
N LYS A 75 -5.10 6.35 -11.56
CA LYS A 75 -5.60 5.56 -10.43
C LYS A 75 -4.90 4.23 -10.32
N ASP A 76 -4.78 3.77 -9.07
CA ASP A 76 -4.55 2.37 -8.73
C ASP A 76 -5.85 1.82 -8.15
N ASN A 77 -6.72 1.30 -9.00
CA ASN A 77 -7.95 0.65 -8.53
C ASN A 77 -7.61 -0.79 -8.16
N PHE A 78 -7.94 -1.22 -6.95
CA PHE A 78 -7.64 -2.58 -6.50
C PHE A 78 -8.69 -3.15 -5.56
N ASN A 79 -8.83 -4.47 -5.59
CA ASN A 79 -9.58 -5.23 -4.60
C ASN A 79 -8.62 -6.18 -3.87
N ARG A 80 -9.15 -7.18 -3.16
CA ARG A 80 -8.32 -8.11 -2.37
C ARG A 80 -7.27 -8.86 -3.20
N THR A 81 -7.52 -9.10 -4.49
CA THR A 81 -6.67 -9.94 -5.34
C THR A 81 -6.34 -9.35 -6.70
N GLU A 82 -6.96 -8.25 -7.10
CA GLU A 82 -6.79 -7.63 -8.41
C GLU A 82 -6.36 -6.17 -8.27
N LEU A 83 -5.52 -5.71 -9.19
CA LEU A 83 -5.06 -4.34 -9.31
C LEU A 83 -5.12 -3.94 -10.79
N CYS A 84 -5.66 -2.75 -11.06
CA CYS A 84 -5.39 -2.03 -12.29
C CYS A 84 -4.81 -0.64 -11.97
N THR A 85 -3.59 -0.40 -12.43
CA THR A 85 -2.87 0.87 -12.32
C THR A 85 -2.72 1.45 -13.71
N VAL A 86 -3.08 2.72 -13.91
CA VAL A 86 -2.86 3.42 -15.19
C VAL A 86 -2.02 4.67 -14.92
N VAL A 87 -0.75 4.63 -15.30
CA VAL A 87 0.24 5.68 -15.04
C VAL A 87 0.38 6.57 -16.28
N PRO A 88 0.01 7.86 -16.20
CA PRO A 88 0.37 8.83 -17.23
C PRO A 88 1.87 9.07 -17.24
N ALA A 89 2.47 9.08 -18.42
CA ALA A 89 3.90 9.27 -18.60
C ALA A 89 4.21 10.19 -19.78
N ILE A 90 5.32 10.91 -19.66
CA ILE A 90 5.84 11.78 -20.73
C ILE A 90 7.36 11.69 -20.79
N ALA A 91 7.88 11.64 -22.01
CA ALA A 91 9.29 11.88 -22.30
C ALA A 91 9.42 13.16 -23.14
N ILE A 92 10.30 14.07 -22.73
CA ILE A 92 10.55 15.34 -23.40
C ILE A 92 12.02 15.38 -23.83
N VAL A 93 12.25 15.69 -25.11
CA VAL A 93 13.58 15.94 -25.65
C VAL A 93 13.88 17.43 -25.53
N TYR A 94 15.05 17.76 -24.98
CA TYR A 94 15.55 19.11 -24.84
C TYR A 94 16.83 19.30 -25.65
N GLU A 95 16.93 20.46 -26.27
CA GLU A 95 18.17 21.05 -26.79
C GLU A 95 18.55 22.19 -25.84
N GLY A 96 19.54 21.95 -24.97
CA GLY A 96 19.80 22.81 -23.82
C GLY A 96 18.57 22.87 -22.89
N VAL A 97 17.89 24.02 -22.85
CA VAL A 97 16.66 24.23 -22.06
C VAL A 97 15.39 24.24 -22.91
N LYS A 98 15.52 24.21 -24.24
CA LYS A 98 14.38 24.33 -25.16
C LYS A 98 13.78 22.94 -25.41
N PRO A 99 12.48 22.72 -25.17
CA PRO A 99 11.83 21.47 -25.55
C PRO A 99 11.70 21.40 -27.08
N VAL A 100 12.21 20.33 -27.68
CA VAL A 100 12.26 20.10 -29.15
C VAL A 100 11.52 18.84 -29.60
N GLY A 101 10.96 18.08 -28.66
CA GLY A 101 10.10 16.94 -28.96
C GLY A 101 9.42 16.37 -27.73
N THR A 102 8.28 15.71 -27.92
CA THR A 102 7.53 15.08 -26.83
C THR A 102 7.01 13.71 -27.22
N ALA A 103 6.94 12.79 -26.26
CA ALA A 103 6.24 11.52 -26.36
C ALA A 103 5.33 11.37 -25.14
N VAL A 104 4.00 11.38 -25.35
CA VAL A 104 2.99 11.23 -24.28
C VAL A 104 2.31 9.87 -24.43
N TYR A 105 2.22 9.12 -23.34
CA TYR A 105 1.65 7.77 -23.31
C TYR A 105 1.17 7.41 -21.90
N THR A 106 0.45 6.29 -21.78
CA THR A 106 0.10 5.70 -20.49
C THR A 106 0.69 4.30 -20.36
N ILE A 107 0.90 3.88 -19.11
CA ILE A 107 1.33 2.53 -18.76
C ILE A 107 0.24 1.90 -17.91
N THR A 108 -0.40 0.87 -18.44
CA THR A 108 -1.44 0.10 -17.75
C THR A 108 -0.84 -1.18 -17.19
N HIS A 109 -0.95 -1.35 -15.88
CA HIS A 109 -0.58 -2.56 -15.16
C HIS A 109 -1.85 -3.28 -14.70
N LYS A 110 -1.93 -4.58 -14.95
CA LYS A 110 -3.00 -5.45 -14.45
C LYS A 110 -2.39 -6.62 -13.70
N MET A 111 -2.49 -6.61 -12.38
CA MET A 111 -1.89 -7.64 -11.51
C MET A 111 -2.99 -8.47 -10.82
N THR A 112 -2.83 -9.79 -10.82
CA THR A 112 -3.80 -10.70 -10.18
C THR A 112 -3.09 -11.63 -9.20
N LEU A 113 -3.21 -11.32 -7.91
CA LEU A 113 -2.74 -12.15 -6.79
C LEU A 113 -3.65 -13.36 -6.57
N LYS A 114 -3.15 -14.34 -5.81
CA LYS A 114 -3.85 -15.60 -5.56
C LYS A 114 -3.81 -15.94 -4.08
N THR A 115 -4.98 -16.11 -3.46
CA THR A 115 -5.09 -16.43 -2.03
C THR A 115 -4.54 -17.80 -1.63
N LYS A 116 -4.17 -18.65 -2.60
CA LYS A 116 -3.64 -20.01 -2.43
C LYS A 116 -2.40 -20.30 -3.30
N SER A 117 -1.69 -19.28 -3.75
CA SER A 117 -0.43 -19.44 -4.51
C SER A 117 0.52 -18.26 -4.23
N LEU A 118 1.80 -18.57 -4.00
CA LEU A 118 2.90 -17.58 -3.93
C LEU A 118 3.44 -17.19 -5.31
N LYS A 119 2.81 -17.67 -6.38
CA LYS A 119 3.13 -17.34 -7.76
C LYS A 119 1.95 -16.62 -8.41
N TRP A 120 2.23 -15.49 -9.04
CA TRP A 120 1.24 -14.69 -9.76
C TRP A 120 1.84 -14.00 -10.98
N SER A 121 1.01 -13.31 -11.73
CA SER A 121 1.40 -12.61 -12.95
C SER A 121 0.79 -11.22 -13.02
N GLU A 122 1.44 -10.38 -13.79
CA GLU A 122 1.02 -9.04 -14.16
C GLU A 122 1.12 -8.88 -15.67
N SER A 123 0.11 -8.29 -16.28
CA SER A 123 0.13 -7.83 -17.67
C SER A 123 0.42 -6.34 -17.69
N ILE A 124 1.33 -5.91 -18.55
CA ILE A 124 1.72 -4.50 -18.70
C ILE A 124 1.50 -4.10 -20.16
N GLU A 125 0.87 -2.96 -20.36
CA GLU A 125 0.63 -2.35 -21.66
C GLU A 125 1.03 -0.89 -21.64
N VAL A 126 1.92 -0.51 -22.56
CA VAL A 126 2.21 0.88 -22.89
C VAL A 126 1.32 1.26 -24.07
N SER A 127 0.52 2.30 -23.92
CA SER A 127 -0.37 2.77 -24.98
C SER A 127 0.42 3.19 -26.23
N PRO A 128 -0.24 3.33 -27.40
CA PRO A 128 0.33 4.13 -28.47
C PRO A 128 0.74 5.49 -27.92
N ALA A 129 1.93 5.95 -28.29
CA ALA A 129 2.46 7.23 -27.86
C ALA A 129 2.12 8.30 -28.91
N VAL A 130 1.67 9.46 -28.43
CA VAL A 130 1.59 10.68 -29.24
C VAL A 130 2.99 11.29 -29.26
N VAL A 131 3.69 11.17 -30.38
CA VAL A 131 5.09 11.57 -30.53
C VAL A 131 5.22 12.75 -31.48
N SER A 132 6.05 13.73 -31.13
CA SER A 132 6.32 14.93 -31.94
C SER A 132 7.79 15.34 -31.92
N GLY A 133 8.23 16.00 -33.00
CA GLY A 133 9.59 16.53 -33.13
C GLY A 133 10.67 15.47 -32.91
N GLU A 134 11.72 15.86 -32.18
CA GLU A 134 12.90 15.01 -31.92
C GLU A 134 12.63 13.80 -31.02
N ALA A 135 11.43 13.67 -30.44
CA ALA A 135 11.04 12.48 -29.68
C ALA A 135 10.80 11.24 -30.56
N THR A 136 10.74 11.41 -31.88
CA THR A 136 10.64 10.29 -32.83
C THR A 136 11.83 9.34 -32.68
N GLY A 137 11.56 8.04 -32.55
CA GLY A 137 12.61 7.02 -32.42
C GLY A 137 13.12 6.77 -31.00
N ILE A 138 12.55 7.42 -29.97
CA ILE A 138 12.78 7.04 -28.57
C ILE A 138 12.35 5.58 -28.37
N ARG A 139 13.21 4.79 -27.72
CA ARG A 139 12.97 3.41 -27.32
C ARG A 139 12.78 3.33 -25.81
N LEU A 140 11.76 2.60 -25.38
CA LEU A 140 11.42 2.36 -23.99
C LEU A 140 11.84 0.95 -23.56
N GLY A 141 12.48 0.86 -22.40
CA GLY A 141 12.62 -0.34 -21.60
C GLY A 141 11.91 -0.19 -20.26
N LEU A 142 11.54 -1.31 -19.65
CA LEU A 142 10.89 -1.37 -18.35
C LEU A 142 11.55 -2.48 -17.55
N SER A 143 12.22 -2.13 -16.46
CA SER A 143 12.71 -3.08 -15.46
C SER A 143 11.74 -3.17 -14.30
N VAL A 144 11.59 -4.37 -13.74
CA VAL A 144 10.65 -4.63 -12.64
C VAL A 144 11.35 -5.48 -11.58
N ILE A 145 11.32 -5.01 -10.34
CA ILE A 145 11.81 -5.73 -9.17
C ILE A 145 10.75 -5.70 -8.07
N CYS A 146 10.89 -6.55 -7.06
CA CYS A 146 10.12 -6.47 -5.82
C CYS A 146 11.06 -6.73 -4.64
N GLY A 147 10.81 -6.09 -3.51
CA GLY A 147 11.63 -6.22 -2.30
C GLY A 147 11.37 -7.52 -1.54
N GLY A 148 12.16 -7.74 -0.48
CA GLY A 148 11.97 -8.87 0.45
C GLY A 148 12.37 -10.22 -0.15
N LYS A 149 11.47 -11.20 -0.05
CA LYS A 149 11.66 -12.58 -0.57
C LYS A 149 10.95 -12.78 -1.91
N CYS A 150 10.36 -11.72 -2.44
CA CYS A 150 9.76 -11.68 -3.76
C CYS A 150 10.85 -11.59 -4.86
N SER A 151 10.59 -12.24 -5.99
CA SER A 151 11.36 -12.11 -7.22
C SER A 151 10.44 -11.91 -8.41
N ALA A 152 10.87 -11.07 -9.35
CA ALA A 152 10.15 -10.75 -10.58
C ALA A 152 10.90 -11.31 -11.80
N ILE A 153 10.19 -12.01 -12.66
CA ILE A 153 10.67 -12.52 -13.95
C ILE A 153 10.02 -11.66 -15.03
N ASN A 154 10.78 -10.66 -15.47
CA ASN A 154 10.34 -9.68 -16.44
C ASN A 154 10.39 -10.25 -17.88
N LYS A 155 9.22 -10.38 -18.50
CA LYS A 155 9.05 -10.78 -19.91
C LYS A 155 8.47 -9.64 -20.75
N PHE A 156 8.56 -8.40 -20.26
CA PHE A 156 8.19 -7.23 -21.04
C PHE A 156 9.20 -6.99 -22.16
N PRO A 157 8.77 -6.70 -23.40
CA PRO A 157 9.68 -6.39 -24.50
C PRO A 157 10.54 -5.16 -24.19
N GLN A 158 11.86 -5.29 -24.26
CA GLN A 158 12.78 -4.20 -23.94
C GLN A 158 13.15 -3.38 -25.18
N GLN A 159 13.48 -2.11 -24.95
CA GLN A 159 14.00 -1.16 -25.95
C GLN A 159 13.13 -1.07 -27.21
N ARG A 160 11.80 -1.03 -27.03
CA ARG A 160 10.82 -0.89 -28.11
C ARG A 160 10.57 0.58 -28.42
N THR A 161 10.51 0.93 -29.70
CA THR A 161 10.24 2.31 -30.14
C THR A 161 8.84 2.76 -29.71
N LEU A 162 8.75 3.91 -29.06
CA LEU A 162 7.49 4.60 -28.78
C LEU A 162 6.91 5.17 -30.07
N GLY A 163 5.61 4.99 -30.29
CA GLY A 163 4.93 5.48 -31.49
C GLY A 163 3.50 4.95 -31.60
N GLY A 164 2.97 4.84 -32.81
CA GLY A 164 1.55 4.53 -33.07
C GLY A 164 1.09 3.10 -32.74
N ARG A 165 1.89 2.28 -32.04
CA ARG A 165 1.50 0.92 -31.63
C ARG A 165 1.71 0.74 -30.13
N SER A 166 0.82 0.00 -29.48
CA SER A 166 1.01 -0.38 -28.09
C SER A 166 2.15 -1.40 -27.95
N ILE A 167 2.77 -1.40 -26.78
CA ILE A 167 3.79 -2.38 -26.39
C ILE A 167 3.24 -3.16 -25.19
N SER A 168 3.03 -4.46 -25.36
CA SER A 168 2.47 -5.30 -24.32
C SER A 168 3.44 -6.40 -23.89
N GLY A 169 3.40 -6.75 -22.61
CA GLY A 169 4.25 -7.77 -22.03
C GLY A 169 3.72 -8.30 -20.70
N LYS A 170 4.47 -9.20 -20.08
CA LYS A 170 4.10 -9.81 -18.80
C LYS A 170 5.27 -9.81 -17.83
N VAL A 171 4.94 -9.77 -16.54
CA VAL A 171 5.87 -10.05 -15.46
C VAL A 171 5.29 -11.21 -14.65
N ASN A 172 6.13 -12.17 -14.28
CA ASN A 172 5.74 -13.25 -13.39
C ASN A 172 6.45 -13.08 -12.07
N TYR A 173 5.74 -13.29 -10.97
CA TYR A 173 6.27 -13.09 -9.64
C TYR A 173 6.26 -14.38 -8.85
N ILE A 174 7.23 -14.52 -7.96
CA ILE A 174 7.34 -15.61 -7.00
C ILE A 174 7.80 -15.03 -5.67
N ASP A 175 7.03 -15.27 -4.62
CA ASP A 175 7.41 -15.00 -3.24
C ASP A 175 7.82 -16.29 -2.53
N ARG A 176 8.77 -16.20 -1.60
CA ARG A 176 9.29 -17.32 -0.81
C ARG A 176 9.08 -17.07 0.68
N VAL A 177 7.84 -17.20 1.12
CA VAL A 177 7.49 -17.06 2.54
C VAL A 177 7.61 -18.40 3.29
N ALA A 178 8.21 -18.36 4.48
CA ALA A 178 8.34 -19.52 5.35
C ALA A 178 7.06 -19.77 6.18
N LYS A 179 6.94 -20.98 6.74
CA LYS A 179 5.84 -21.35 7.65
C LYS A 179 5.64 -20.31 8.75
N ASN A 180 4.40 -19.92 8.98
CA ASN A 180 3.98 -18.93 9.98
C ASN A 180 4.62 -17.53 9.82
N GLN A 181 5.12 -17.20 8.63
CA GLN A 181 5.68 -15.90 8.31
C GLN A 181 4.83 -15.18 7.27
N GLN A 182 5.06 -13.88 7.14
CA GLN A 182 4.52 -13.02 6.09
C GLN A 182 5.65 -12.20 5.46
N ASP A 183 5.44 -11.79 4.21
CA ASP A 183 6.25 -10.80 3.49
C ASP A 183 5.32 -9.75 2.91
N GLN A 184 5.70 -8.48 3.01
CA GLN A 184 4.93 -7.36 2.50
C GLN A 184 5.85 -6.41 1.75
N THR A 185 5.50 -6.12 0.50
CA THR A 185 6.38 -5.42 -0.44
C THR A 185 5.56 -4.70 -1.51
N THR A 186 6.24 -4.00 -2.42
CA THR A 186 5.70 -3.39 -3.64
C THR A 186 6.46 -3.91 -4.86
N ALA A 187 5.87 -3.80 -6.05
CA ALA A 187 6.62 -3.91 -7.29
C ALA A 187 7.19 -2.52 -7.60
N HIS A 188 8.50 -2.45 -7.81
CA HIS A 188 9.19 -1.24 -8.24
C HIS A 188 9.46 -1.31 -9.73
N TYR A 189 9.03 -0.27 -10.44
CA TYR A 189 9.17 -0.13 -11.88
C TYR A 189 10.23 0.92 -12.19
N LEU A 190 11.14 0.61 -13.10
CA LEU A 190 12.13 1.55 -13.62
C LEU A 190 12.00 1.64 -15.14
N LEU A 191 11.56 2.81 -15.62
CA LEU A 191 11.54 3.14 -17.04
C LEU A 191 12.92 3.59 -17.46
N THR A 192 13.43 2.95 -18.50
CA THR A 192 14.70 3.29 -19.14
C THR A 192 14.43 3.69 -20.57
N PHE A 193 15.22 4.62 -21.10
CA PHE A 193 15.05 5.10 -22.46
C PHE A 193 16.36 5.00 -23.23
N SER A 194 16.26 4.84 -24.55
CA SER A 194 17.40 5.00 -25.45
C SER A 194 16.97 5.69 -26.74
N LYS A 195 17.89 6.43 -27.35
CA LYS A 195 17.71 7.02 -28.68
C LYS A 195 19.08 7.12 -29.35
N PRO A 196 19.25 6.72 -30.62
CA PRO A 196 20.52 6.89 -31.32
C PRO A 196 20.96 8.35 -31.37
N GLY A 197 22.22 8.63 -31.08
CA GLY A 197 22.80 9.97 -31.04
C GLY A 197 23.34 10.36 -29.67
N PRO A 198 23.85 11.59 -29.50
CA PRO A 198 24.53 12.05 -28.30
C PRO A 198 23.54 12.52 -27.21
N TYR A 199 22.55 11.68 -26.89
CA TYR A 199 21.53 12.01 -25.88
C TYR A 199 21.99 11.61 -24.47
N THR A 200 21.90 12.55 -23.53
CA THR A 200 21.88 12.19 -22.09
C THR A 200 20.45 11.85 -21.69
N ILE A 201 20.24 10.74 -20.98
CA ILE A 201 18.91 10.16 -20.79
C ILE A 201 18.65 9.89 -19.32
N ASP A 202 17.56 10.46 -18.81
CA ASP A 202 17.09 10.21 -17.45
C ASP A 202 16.16 8.98 -17.38
N ALA A 203 16.04 8.41 -16.19
CA ALA A 203 15.12 7.34 -15.87
C ALA A 203 13.99 7.85 -14.96
N SER A 204 12.83 7.17 -15.03
CA SER A 204 11.70 7.41 -14.14
C SER A 204 11.36 6.14 -13.39
N SER A 205 11.03 6.24 -12.11
CA SER A 205 10.56 5.12 -11.31
C SER A 205 9.24 5.41 -10.61
N TYR A 206 8.51 4.34 -10.31
CA TYR A 206 7.26 4.35 -9.55
C TYR A 206 7.00 2.96 -8.99
N GLU A 207 5.97 2.82 -8.15
CA GLU A 207 5.68 1.58 -7.44
C GLU A 207 4.20 1.18 -7.58
N SER A 208 3.93 -0.12 -7.41
CA SER A 208 2.57 -0.61 -7.22
C SER A 208 2.05 -0.31 -5.82
N VAL A 209 0.75 -0.48 -5.61
CA VAL A 209 0.22 -0.66 -4.24
C VAL A 209 0.89 -1.85 -3.55
N SER A 210 0.98 -1.80 -2.23
CA SER A 210 1.60 -2.87 -1.45
C SER A 210 0.77 -4.15 -1.50
N PHE A 211 1.45 -5.29 -1.65
CA PHE A 211 0.87 -6.63 -1.54
C PHE A 211 1.56 -7.41 -0.43
N ARG A 212 0.82 -8.35 0.16
CA ARG A 212 1.30 -9.26 1.21
C ARG A 212 1.18 -10.70 0.76
N CYS A 213 2.25 -11.45 0.89
CA CYS A 213 2.27 -12.91 0.83
C CYS A 213 2.53 -13.50 2.22
N ASP A 214 2.04 -14.71 2.50
CA ASP A 214 2.18 -15.32 3.85
C ASP A 214 2.02 -16.86 3.81
N ASP A 215 2.39 -17.54 4.88
CA ASP A 215 2.06 -18.95 5.09
C ASP A 215 1.58 -19.19 6.52
N THR A 216 0.53 -18.47 6.93
CA THR A 216 0.10 -18.39 8.33
C THR A 216 -1.16 -19.21 8.68
N PHE A 217 -1.84 -19.80 7.69
CA PHE A 217 -3.05 -20.59 7.93
C PHE A 217 -2.72 -22.02 8.38
N TRP A 218 -2.30 -22.17 9.62
CA TRP A 218 -1.93 -23.44 10.25
C TRP A 218 -2.82 -23.76 11.46
N SER A 219 -3.10 -25.04 11.66
CA SER A 219 -3.77 -25.55 12.86
C SER A 219 -2.79 -25.52 14.03
N ARG A 220 -3.16 -24.87 15.13
CA ARG A 220 -2.34 -24.87 16.36
C ARG A 220 -2.30 -26.23 17.06
N ILE A 221 -3.30 -27.09 16.80
CA ILE A 221 -3.44 -28.40 17.46
C ILE A 221 -2.65 -29.47 16.70
N SER A 222 -2.87 -29.55 15.39
CA SER A 222 -2.31 -30.63 14.56
C SER A 222 -1.04 -30.24 13.82
N ASP A 223 -0.62 -28.99 13.94
CA ASP A 223 0.49 -28.39 13.17
C ASP A 223 0.37 -28.61 11.65
N ARG A 224 -0.87 -28.80 11.16
CA ARG A 224 -1.17 -28.99 9.73
C ARG A 224 -1.61 -27.69 9.09
N ARG A 225 -1.11 -27.44 7.88
CA ARG A 225 -1.54 -26.33 7.04
C ARG A 225 -3.03 -26.50 6.67
N THR A 226 -3.85 -25.50 6.98
CA THR A 226 -5.30 -25.48 6.71
C THR A 226 -5.67 -24.72 5.44
N GLN A 227 -4.75 -23.92 4.90
CA GLN A 227 -4.83 -23.30 3.58
C GLN A 227 -3.42 -23.07 3.02
N ARG A 228 -3.23 -23.33 1.73
CA ARG A 228 -1.97 -23.06 1.02
C ARG A 228 -1.55 -21.59 1.18
N ALA A 229 -0.25 -21.35 1.26
CA ALA A 229 0.35 -20.01 1.16
C ALA A 229 -0.17 -19.25 -0.07
N GLY A 230 -0.31 -17.94 0.03
CA GLY A 230 -0.91 -17.10 -1.00
C GLY A 230 -0.55 -15.62 -0.88
N CYS A 231 -1.19 -14.77 -1.66
CA CYS A 231 -0.96 -13.33 -1.63
C CYS A 231 -2.28 -12.55 -1.78
N VAL A 232 -2.34 -11.35 -1.20
CA VAL A 232 -3.47 -10.41 -1.27
C VAL A 232 -2.95 -8.97 -1.26
N PHE A 233 -3.79 -8.02 -1.66
CA PHE A 233 -3.59 -6.59 -1.39
C PHE A 233 -4.21 -6.26 -0.02
N PRO A 234 -3.40 -6.12 1.05
CA PRO A 234 -3.93 -5.94 2.41
C PRO A 234 -4.63 -4.59 2.61
N GLY A 235 -4.34 -3.59 1.76
CA GLY A 235 -5.00 -2.28 1.77
C GLY A 235 -6.49 -2.31 1.40
N TYR A 236 -7.00 -3.43 0.87
CA TYR A 236 -8.43 -3.62 0.61
C TYR A 236 -9.07 -4.40 1.76
N TYR A 237 -10.07 -3.78 2.42
CA TYR A 237 -10.83 -4.39 3.51
C TYR A 237 -12.04 -5.15 2.93
N PRO A 238 -12.04 -6.49 2.98
CA PRO A 238 -13.12 -7.28 2.40
C PRO A 238 -14.40 -7.17 3.24
N THR A 239 -15.55 -7.34 2.58
CA THR A 239 -16.87 -7.33 3.25
C THR A 239 -17.39 -8.75 3.44
N MET A 240 -17.82 -9.06 4.66
CA MET A 240 -18.47 -10.31 5.01
C MET A 240 -19.99 -10.16 4.84
N GLU A 241 -20.51 -10.71 3.75
CA GLU A 241 -21.94 -10.68 3.43
C GLU A 241 -22.68 -11.96 3.82
N SER A 242 -21.94 -13.00 4.23
CA SER A 242 -22.51 -14.30 4.56
C SER A 242 -23.39 -14.26 5.81
N MET A 243 -23.42 -13.16 6.57
CA MET A 243 -24.31 -13.00 7.72
C MET A 243 -25.75 -12.67 7.32
N LYS A 244 -25.98 -12.08 6.13
CA LYS A 244 -27.32 -11.69 5.62
C LYS A 244 -28.37 -12.80 5.69
N SER A 245 -27.96 -14.06 5.55
CA SER A 245 -28.86 -15.23 5.54
C SER A 245 -28.99 -15.96 6.89
N LEU A 246 -28.55 -15.35 8.00
CA LEU A 246 -28.81 -15.82 9.37
C LEU A 246 -29.74 -14.81 10.04
N PRO A 247 -31.08 -14.97 9.98
CA PRO A 247 -32.02 -13.91 10.34
C PRO A 247 -31.85 -13.35 11.77
N TRP A 248 -31.58 -14.20 12.77
CA TRP A 248 -31.45 -13.74 14.16
C TRP A 248 -30.13 -13.01 14.39
N ILE A 249 -29.05 -13.55 13.83
CA ILE A 249 -27.71 -12.95 13.89
C ILE A 249 -27.65 -11.65 13.07
N ALA A 250 -28.18 -11.65 11.85
CA ALA A 250 -28.26 -10.46 11.01
C ALA A 250 -29.04 -9.34 11.70
N LYS A 251 -30.13 -9.68 12.41
CA LYS A 251 -30.87 -8.71 13.23
C LYS A 251 -30.00 -8.14 14.34
N ASN A 252 -29.30 -8.97 15.13
CA ASN A 252 -28.41 -8.50 16.19
C ASN A 252 -27.33 -7.56 15.65
N ILE A 253 -26.64 -7.96 14.57
CA ILE A 253 -25.62 -7.14 13.91
C ILE A 253 -26.22 -5.81 13.45
N ARG A 254 -27.39 -5.82 12.80
CA ARG A 254 -28.05 -4.60 12.32
C ARG A 254 -28.41 -3.66 13.46
N ASP A 255 -28.95 -4.20 14.55
CA ASP A 255 -29.33 -3.43 15.73
C ASP A 255 -28.12 -2.77 16.39
N VAL A 256 -26.98 -3.47 16.49
CA VAL A 256 -25.72 -2.90 17.03
C VAL A 256 -25.10 -1.89 16.07
N GLN A 257 -25.05 -2.20 14.77
CA GLN A 257 -24.53 -1.29 13.74
C GLN A 257 -25.37 -0.02 13.57
N ALA A 258 -26.65 -0.02 13.95
CA ALA A 258 -27.51 1.15 13.94
C ALA A 258 -27.26 2.11 15.11
N ARG A 259 -26.56 1.65 16.16
CA ARG A 259 -26.21 2.44 17.34
C ARG A 259 -24.70 2.69 17.41
N GLY A 260 -24.29 3.36 18.49
CA GLY A 260 -22.95 3.89 18.78
C GLY A 260 -21.81 3.45 17.86
N GLY A 261 -21.18 4.42 17.18
CA GLY A 261 -19.92 4.22 16.44
C GLY A 261 -20.01 3.40 15.15
N HIS A 262 -21.12 2.69 14.88
CA HIS A 262 -21.38 1.96 13.65
C HIS A 262 -20.27 0.97 13.25
N TYR A 263 -19.61 0.36 14.23
CA TYR A 263 -18.46 -0.53 14.02
C TYR A 263 -18.80 -1.70 13.09
N GLY A 264 -17.90 -1.98 12.15
CA GLY A 264 -18.03 -3.00 11.13
C GLY A 264 -19.00 -2.64 9.99
N LYS A 265 -19.71 -1.51 10.05
CA LYS A 265 -20.62 -1.06 8.99
C LYS A 265 -19.87 -0.24 7.94
N LEU A 266 -19.85 -0.76 6.71
CA LEU A 266 -19.25 -0.09 5.55
C LEU A 266 -19.83 1.33 5.39
N ASN A 267 -18.95 2.31 5.17
CA ASN A 267 -19.28 3.73 4.96
C ASN A 267 -19.99 4.45 6.14
N ALA A 268 -20.05 3.86 7.34
CA ALA A 268 -20.72 4.48 8.49
C ALA A 268 -19.87 4.52 9.77
N GLY A 269 -18.96 3.57 9.96
CA GLY A 269 -18.10 3.51 11.12
C GLY A 269 -16.74 2.86 10.84
N PRO A 270 -15.93 2.62 11.87
CA PRO A 270 -14.64 1.92 11.73
C PRO A 270 -14.85 0.45 11.35
N PRO A 271 -13.91 -0.18 10.61
CA PRO A 271 -13.97 -1.61 10.32
C PRO A 271 -13.73 -2.44 11.59
N LEU A 272 -14.05 -3.73 11.53
CA LEU A 272 -13.60 -4.69 12.55
C LEU A 272 -12.21 -5.20 12.20
N HIS A 273 -11.41 -5.53 13.20
CA HIS A 273 -10.09 -6.14 13.02
C HIS A 273 -10.10 -7.57 13.57
N ARG A 274 -9.62 -8.53 12.79
CA ARG A 274 -9.57 -9.93 13.24
C ARG A 274 -8.70 -10.09 14.49
N GLU A 275 -9.20 -10.83 15.47
CA GLU A 275 -8.46 -11.34 16.62
C GLU A 275 -8.23 -12.85 16.41
N ALA A 276 -6.99 -13.22 16.09
CA ALA A 276 -6.63 -14.60 15.78
C ALA A 276 -6.17 -15.38 17.02
N ASP A 277 -5.91 -14.73 18.15
CA ASP A 277 -5.58 -15.38 19.41
C ASP A 277 -6.86 -16.00 20.02
N PRO A 278 -6.91 -17.35 20.16
CA PRO A 278 -8.10 -18.03 20.65
C PRO A 278 -8.33 -17.74 22.14
N VAL A 279 -7.29 -17.39 22.90
CA VAL A 279 -7.41 -17.02 24.31
C VAL A 279 -8.12 -15.68 24.42
N LYS A 280 -7.69 -14.67 23.65
CA LYS A 280 -8.36 -13.35 23.62
C LYS A 280 -9.77 -13.42 23.06
N ALA A 281 -9.99 -14.20 22.00
CA ALA A 281 -11.34 -14.43 21.50
C ALA A 281 -12.23 -15.10 22.56
N GLY A 282 -11.70 -16.07 23.31
CA GLY A 282 -12.39 -16.67 24.46
C GLY A 282 -12.72 -15.65 25.56
N GLN A 283 -11.79 -14.77 25.90
CA GLN A 283 -11.99 -13.69 26.87
C GLN A 283 -13.05 -12.71 26.40
N ASN A 284 -13.03 -12.30 25.12
CA ASN A 284 -14.04 -11.42 24.52
C ASN A 284 -15.43 -12.02 24.66
N ARG A 285 -15.60 -13.30 24.33
CA ARG A 285 -16.87 -14.01 24.49
C ARG A 285 -17.29 -14.08 25.95
N GLN A 286 -16.38 -14.49 26.83
CA GLN A 286 -16.66 -14.63 28.26
C GLN A 286 -17.09 -13.29 28.89
N ALA A 287 -16.55 -12.16 28.44
CA ALA A 287 -16.86 -10.85 28.99
C ALA A 287 -18.33 -10.40 28.76
N VAL A 288 -19.01 -10.93 27.74
CA VAL A 288 -20.38 -10.53 27.38
C VAL A 288 -21.40 -11.66 27.50
N CYS A 289 -21.00 -12.89 27.20
CA CYS A 289 -21.85 -14.08 27.29
C CYS A 289 -21.57 -14.94 28.53
N GLY A 290 -20.49 -14.68 29.27
CA GLY A 290 -20.14 -15.44 30.46
C GLY A 290 -21.17 -15.30 31.57
N GLY A 291 -21.64 -16.43 32.09
CA GLY A 291 -22.63 -16.47 33.18
C GLY A 291 -24.06 -16.11 32.77
N GLN A 292 -24.30 -15.77 31.50
CA GLN A 292 -25.64 -15.54 30.97
C GLN A 292 -26.37 -16.88 30.82
N ARG A 293 -27.68 -16.89 31.15
CA ARG A 293 -28.54 -18.09 30.99
C ARG A 293 -29.50 -17.88 29.84
N PRO A 294 -29.58 -18.82 28.88
CA PRO A 294 -30.52 -18.69 27.78
C PRO A 294 -31.96 -18.70 28.33
N PRO A 295 -32.87 -17.90 27.74
CA PRO A 295 -34.25 -17.81 28.20
C PRO A 295 -35.08 -19.06 27.86
N ALA A 296 -34.58 -19.88 26.91
CA ALA A 296 -35.18 -21.14 26.52
C ALA A 296 -34.10 -22.11 26.02
N GLN A 297 -34.42 -23.40 25.99
CA GLN A 297 -33.54 -24.43 25.42
C GLN A 297 -33.36 -24.21 23.91
N GLY A 298 -32.17 -24.54 23.38
CA GLY A 298 -31.85 -24.42 21.96
C GLY A 298 -31.39 -23.03 21.52
N LEU A 299 -31.10 -22.15 22.48
CA LEU A 299 -30.60 -20.80 22.25
C LEU A 299 -29.18 -20.64 22.78
N SER A 300 -28.36 -19.93 22.00
CA SER A 300 -26.99 -19.55 22.33
C SER A 300 -26.87 -18.03 22.39
N CYS A 301 -25.90 -17.54 23.18
CA CYS A 301 -25.56 -16.13 23.23
C CYS A 301 -24.68 -15.80 22.01
N ASP A 302 -25.18 -14.89 21.16
CA ASP A 302 -24.44 -14.28 20.06
C ASP A 302 -23.99 -12.88 20.45
N GLU A 303 -22.76 -12.51 20.07
CA GLU A 303 -22.14 -11.24 20.38
C GLU A 303 -21.76 -10.44 19.12
N TYR A 304 -22.05 -9.14 19.12
CA TYR A 304 -21.51 -8.21 18.12
C TYR A 304 -20.91 -6.95 18.79
N PRO A 305 -19.69 -6.52 18.43
CA PRO A 305 -18.76 -7.15 17.49
C PRO A 305 -18.34 -8.58 17.90
N PHE A 306 -17.99 -9.41 16.91
CA PHE A 306 -17.71 -10.82 17.12
C PHE A 306 -16.57 -11.01 18.13
N ALA A 307 -16.62 -12.08 18.95
CA ALA A 307 -15.52 -12.40 19.86
C ALA A 307 -14.16 -12.55 19.15
N SER A 308 -14.15 -13.01 17.90
CA SER A 308 -12.95 -13.10 17.04
C SER A 308 -12.53 -11.78 16.39
N THR A 309 -12.86 -10.64 17.01
CA THR A 309 -12.43 -9.29 16.61
C THR A 309 -11.84 -8.52 17.77
N ARG A 310 -10.98 -7.54 17.49
CA ARG A 310 -10.36 -6.68 18.51
C ARG A 310 -11.37 -5.75 19.17
N GLU A 311 -12.46 -5.46 18.47
CA GLU A 311 -13.63 -4.72 18.94
C GLU A 311 -14.63 -5.59 19.72
N GLY A 312 -14.36 -6.90 19.85
CA GLY A 312 -15.21 -7.82 20.58
C GLY A 312 -15.19 -7.59 22.10
N GLY A 313 -16.11 -8.27 22.80
CA GLY A 313 -16.18 -8.23 24.26
C GLY A 313 -16.60 -6.85 24.79
N THR A 314 -15.84 -6.32 25.74
CA THR A 314 -16.10 -5.02 26.39
C THR A 314 -15.14 -3.91 25.96
N SER A 315 -14.37 -4.13 24.89
CA SER A 315 -13.41 -3.17 24.35
C SER A 315 -14.06 -1.89 23.83
N LEU A 316 -15.32 -1.96 23.40
CA LEU A 316 -16.13 -0.83 22.96
C LEU A 316 -17.10 -0.32 24.04
N PRO A 317 -17.53 0.95 23.95
CA PRO A 317 -18.62 1.50 24.75
C PRO A 317 -19.88 0.63 24.70
N ALA A 318 -20.68 0.64 25.77
CA ALA A 318 -21.86 -0.23 25.88
C ALA A 318 -22.89 -0.02 24.75
N ASN A 319 -23.00 1.19 24.20
CA ASN A 319 -23.88 1.49 23.08
C ASN A 319 -23.33 1.04 21.71
N SER A 320 -22.10 0.52 21.64
CA SER A 320 -21.43 0.03 20.42
C SER A 320 -21.26 -1.49 20.39
N ARG A 321 -21.80 -2.20 21.39
CA ARG A 321 -21.77 -3.66 21.49
C ARG A 321 -23.14 -4.20 21.88
N GLY A 322 -23.39 -5.49 21.64
CA GLY A 322 -24.65 -6.13 21.96
C GLY A 322 -24.54 -7.64 22.02
N ILE A 323 -25.46 -8.24 22.77
CA ILE A 323 -25.71 -9.67 22.73
C ILE A 323 -27.15 -9.94 22.32
N ALA A 324 -27.39 -11.09 21.70
CA ALA A 324 -28.71 -11.61 21.42
C ALA A 324 -28.76 -13.12 21.68
N TRP A 325 -29.93 -13.62 22.05
CA TRP A 325 -30.18 -15.06 22.07
C TRP A 325 -30.61 -15.51 20.68
N VAL A 326 -29.83 -16.40 20.08
CA VAL A 326 -30.04 -16.92 18.72
C VAL A 326 -30.15 -18.45 18.75
N PRO A 327 -30.85 -19.08 17.80
CA PRO A 327 -30.88 -20.53 17.72
C PRO A 327 -29.47 -21.15 17.60
N ASP A 328 -29.20 -22.24 18.32
CA ASP A 328 -27.88 -22.90 18.34
C ASP A 328 -27.35 -23.20 16.92
N HIS A 329 -28.25 -23.65 16.04
CA HIS A 329 -27.89 -23.96 14.65
C HIS A 329 -27.46 -22.74 13.83
N GLU A 330 -27.91 -21.52 14.16
CA GLU A 330 -27.41 -20.30 13.53
C GLU A 330 -26.02 -19.92 14.08
N GLN A 331 -25.82 -20.08 15.39
CA GLN A 331 -24.55 -19.80 16.04
C GLN A 331 -23.41 -20.66 15.47
N ASP A 332 -23.66 -21.95 15.30
CA ASP A 332 -22.68 -22.87 14.70
C ASP A 332 -22.34 -22.50 13.25
N ARG A 333 -23.37 -22.11 12.48
CA ARG A 333 -23.21 -21.64 11.09
C ARG A 333 -22.39 -20.35 11.04
N GLN A 334 -22.59 -19.44 11.98
CA GLN A 334 -21.85 -18.17 12.05
C GLN A 334 -20.36 -18.40 12.22
N GLY A 335 -19.95 -19.21 13.21
CA GLY A 335 -18.55 -19.53 13.45
C GLY A 335 -17.86 -20.14 12.21
N GLY A 336 -18.55 -21.08 11.55
CA GLY A 336 -18.06 -21.68 10.29
C GLY A 336 -17.95 -20.68 9.13
N ARG A 337 -18.90 -19.74 9.01
CA ARG A 337 -18.91 -18.69 7.98
C ARG A 337 -17.80 -17.66 8.21
N ILE A 338 -17.55 -17.24 9.46
CA ILE A 338 -16.44 -16.34 9.82
C ILE A 338 -15.10 -17.00 9.48
N GLY A 339 -14.90 -18.27 9.88
CA GLY A 339 -13.68 -19.01 9.56
C GLY A 339 -13.45 -19.17 8.04
N THR A 340 -14.53 -19.45 7.29
CA THR A 340 -14.49 -19.52 5.82
C THR A 340 -14.14 -18.18 5.20
N PHE A 341 -14.73 -17.08 5.68
CA PHE A 341 -14.43 -15.73 5.21
C PHE A 341 -12.96 -15.37 5.43
N HIS A 342 -12.43 -15.57 6.64
CA HIS A 342 -11.02 -15.30 6.93
C HIS A 342 -10.08 -16.07 6.01
N LYS A 343 -10.39 -17.33 5.68
CA LYS A 343 -9.62 -18.15 4.73
C LYS A 343 -9.75 -17.65 3.29
N LYS A 344 -10.99 -17.48 2.80
CA LYS A 344 -11.29 -17.06 1.42
C LYS A 344 -10.65 -15.73 1.08
N GLN A 345 -10.77 -14.76 1.99
CA GLN A 345 -10.23 -13.41 1.84
C GLN A 345 -8.83 -13.25 2.43
N ARG A 346 -8.32 -14.31 3.08
CA ARG A 346 -6.97 -14.35 3.64
C ARG A 346 -6.72 -13.18 4.62
N VAL A 347 -7.69 -12.95 5.50
CA VAL A 347 -7.70 -11.95 6.56
C VAL A 347 -6.83 -12.49 7.70
N LEU A 348 -5.71 -11.88 8.01
CA LEU A 348 -4.82 -12.27 9.12
C LEU A 348 -5.17 -11.56 10.43
N ASP A 349 -4.45 -11.88 11.50
CA ASP A 349 -4.57 -11.13 12.75
C ASP A 349 -4.38 -9.63 12.51
N GLY A 350 -5.29 -8.82 13.03
CA GLY A 350 -5.29 -7.37 12.86
C GLY A 350 -5.72 -6.87 11.49
N ASP A 351 -5.98 -7.74 10.49
CA ASP A 351 -6.55 -7.27 9.22
C ASP A 351 -7.96 -6.73 9.44
N ALA A 352 -8.23 -5.59 8.84
CA ALA A 352 -9.55 -4.95 8.84
C ALA A 352 -10.52 -5.59 7.84
N PHE A 353 -11.80 -5.64 8.20
CA PHE A 353 -12.89 -6.10 7.35
C PHE A 353 -14.23 -5.47 7.75
N TRP A 354 -15.19 -5.53 6.82
CA TRP A 354 -16.56 -5.04 7.01
C TRP A 354 -17.53 -6.20 7.18
N VAL A 355 -18.71 -5.93 7.74
CA VAL A 355 -19.82 -6.87 7.87
C VAL A 355 -21.08 -6.23 7.33
N GLU A 356 -21.77 -6.91 6.42
CA GLU A 356 -23.00 -6.43 5.81
C GLU A 356 -24.13 -7.43 6.06
N VAL A 357 -25.29 -6.93 6.49
CA VAL A 357 -26.46 -7.70 6.97
C VAL A 357 -27.79 -7.13 6.52
#